data_AF-A0A934KZB3-F1
#
_entry.id   AF-A0A934KZB3-F1
#
_cell.length_a   1.000
_cell.length_b   1.000
_cell.length_c   1.000
_cell.angle_alpha   90.00
_cell.angle_beta   90.00
_cell.angle_gamma   90.00
#
_symmetry.space_group_name_H-M   'P 1'
#
loop_
_entity.id
_entity.type
_entity.pdbx_description
1 polymer ?
#
loop_
_entity_poly.entity_id
_entity_poly.type
_entity_poly.pdbx_seq_one_letter_code
_entity_poly.pdbx_strand_id
1 'polypeptide(L)'
;MDKKEYMLAHVEAWRESGLTQRSYCHRAGIKPATLSYWVGKSKNQQEDLVGFVEIERSMASLENNYEITYPNGVVVRMGTNSLKELSALINLY
;
A
#
# COMPACT_ATOMS: atom_id res chain seq x y z
N MET A 1 -8.06 -31.80 5.19
CA MET A 1 -7.51 -30.57 4.60
C MET A 1 -8.32 -30.24 3.38
N ASP A 2 -8.78 -28.99 3.25
CA ASP A 2 -9.47 -28.54 2.06
C ASP A 2 -8.49 -28.50 0.88
N LYS A 3 -8.95 -28.89 -0.31
CA LYS A 3 -8.19 -28.77 -1.56
C LYS A 3 -7.74 -27.32 -1.80
N LYS A 4 -8.54 -26.35 -1.34
CA LYS A 4 -8.20 -24.92 -1.40
C LYS A 4 -6.96 -24.60 -0.57
N GLU A 5 -6.96 -24.98 0.71
CA GLU A 5 -5.84 -24.72 1.64
C GLU A 5 -4.54 -25.38 1.15
N TYR A 6 -4.65 -26.62 0.68
CA TYR A 6 -3.51 -27.36 0.13
C TYR A 6 -2.88 -26.65 -1.08
N MET A 7 -3.71 -26.11 -1.98
CA MET A 7 -3.21 -25.39 -3.15
C MET A 7 -2.63 -24.02 -2.80
N LEU A 8 -3.21 -23.32 -1.81
CA LEU A 8 -2.64 -22.06 -1.31
C LEU A 8 -1.29 -22.28 -0.62
N ALA A 9 -1.13 -23.35 0.16
CA ALA A 9 0.15 -23.71 0.75
C ALA A 9 1.23 -23.95 -0.32
N HIS A 10 0.86 -24.56 -1.45
CA HIS A 10 1.78 -24.71 -2.57
C HIS A 10 2.14 -23.40 -3.27
N VAL A 11 1.23 -22.43 -3.32
CA VAL A 11 1.51 -21.09 -3.85
C VAL A 11 2.53 -20.36 -2.97
N GLU A 12 2.37 -20.42 -1.65
CA GLU A 12 3.33 -19.80 -0.71
C GLU A 12 4.68 -20.50 -0.75
N ALA A 13 4.71 -21.84 -0.69
CA ALA A 13 5.96 -22.60 -0.80
C ALA A 13 6.68 -22.37 -2.13
N TRP A 14 5.96 -22.13 -3.22
CA TRP A 14 6.58 -21.72 -4.49
C TRP A 14 7.22 -20.34 -4.40
N ARG A 15 6.50 -19.35 -3.83
CA ARG A 15 7.01 -17.97 -3.66
C ARG A 15 8.25 -17.92 -2.78
N GLU A 16 8.25 -18.66 -1.68
CA GLU A 16 9.39 -18.77 -0.75
C GLU A 16 10.57 -19.51 -1.38
N SER A 17 10.32 -20.48 -2.26
CA SER A 17 11.40 -21.27 -2.87
C SER A 17 12.31 -20.48 -3.81
N GLY A 18 11.87 -19.33 -4.33
CA GLY A 18 12.59 -18.55 -5.34
C GLY A 18 12.78 -19.28 -6.69
N LEU A 19 12.16 -20.45 -6.85
CA LEU A 19 12.26 -21.26 -8.06
C LEU A 19 11.33 -20.74 -9.16
N THR A 20 11.70 -21.00 -10.42
CA THR A 20 10.76 -20.77 -11.52
C THR A 20 9.57 -21.70 -11.39
N GLN A 21 8.38 -21.23 -11.80
CA GLN A 21 7.14 -22.00 -11.69
C GLN A 21 7.26 -23.42 -12.27
N ARG A 22 7.91 -23.56 -13.44
CA ARG A 22 8.13 -24.85 -14.10
C ARG A 22 8.98 -25.81 -13.26
N SER A 23 10.07 -25.31 -12.67
CA SER A 23 10.97 -26.14 -11.84
C SER A 23 10.31 -26.58 -10.53
N TYR A 24 9.56 -25.68 -9.89
CA TYR A 24 8.76 -26.02 -8.70
C TYR A 24 7.68 -27.04 -9.03
N CYS A 25 6.90 -26.84 -10.09
CA CYS A 25 5.86 -27.77 -10.53
C CYS A 25 6.41 -29.16 -10.85
N HIS A 26 7.58 -29.24 -11.47
CA HIS A 26 8.26 -30.51 -11.72
C HIS A 26 8.64 -31.24 -10.41
N ARG A 27 9.17 -30.52 -9.42
CA ARG A 27 9.55 -31.09 -8.12
C ARG A 27 8.34 -31.49 -7.27
N ALA A 28 7.29 -30.67 -7.28
CA ALA A 28 6.09 -30.86 -6.46
C ALA A 28 5.04 -31.79 -7.10
N GLY A 29 5.23 -32.21 -8.36
CA GLY A 29 4.27 -33.05 -9.09
C GLY A 29 2.96 -32.34 -9.46
N ILE A 30 2.98 -31.01 -9.56
CA ILE A 30 1.79 -30.20 -9.85
C ILE A 30 1.86 -29.71 -11.29
N LYS A 31 0.70 -29.67 -11.97
CA LYS A 31 0.62 -29.09 -13.32
C LYS A 31 0.86 -27.57 -13.25
N PRO A 32 1.71 -26.99 -14.13
CA PRO A 32 1.95 -25.55 -14.16
C PRO A 32 0.67 -24.71 -14.28
N ALA A 33 -0.26 -25.12 -15.14
CA ALA A 33 -1.54 -24.42 -15.32
C ALA A 33 -2.38 -24.38 -14.03
N THR A 34 -2.34 -25.45 -13.23
CA THR A 34 -3.04 -25.51 -11.94
C THR A 34 -2.43 -24.51 -10.97
N LEU A 35 -1.10 -24.48 -10.84
CA LEU A 35 -0.44 -23.51 -9.97
C LEU A 35 -0.70 -22.07 -10.44
N SER A 36 -0.67 -21.79 -11.75
CA SER A 36 -0.99 -20.46 -12.30
C SER A 36 -2.39 -19.98 -11.92
N TYR A 37 -3.38 -20.86 -12.03
CA TYR A 37 -4.75 -20.55 -11.61
C TYR A 37 -4.81 -20.16 -10.14
N TRP A 38 -4.14 -20.92 -9.27
CA TRP A 38 -4.12 -20.66 -7.83
C TRP A 38 -3.33 -19.41 -7.45
N VAL A 39 -2.27 -19.06 -8.17
CA VAL A 39 -1.54 -17.79 -8.01
C VAL A 39 -2.42 -16.58 -8.36
N GLY A 40 -3.24 -16.68 -9.42
CA GLY A 40 -4.21 -15.63 -9.75
C GLY A 40 -5.32 -15.55 -8.69
N LYS A 41 -5.86 -16.71 -8.29
CA LYS A 41 -6.91 -16.80 -7.27
C LYS A 41 -6.47 -16.29 -5.90
N SER A 42 -5.20 -16.49 -5.52
CA SER A 42 -4.66 -15.98 -4.25
C SER A 42 -4.57 -14.46 -4.23
N LYS A 43 -4.39 -13.80 -5.40
CA LYS A 43 -4.46 -12.34 -5.51
C LYS A 43 -5.89 -11.83 -5.36
N ASN A 44 -6.86 -12.44 -6.02
CA ASN A 44 -8.25 -12.02 -5.91
C ASN A 44 -8.81 -12.18 -4.49
N GLN A 45 -8.35 -13.19 -3.72
CA GLN A 45 -8.73 -13.32 -2.31
C GLN A 45 -8.12 -12.21 -1.42
N GLN A 46 -7.00 -11.61 -1.83
CA GLN A 46 -6.50 -10.36 -1.22
C GLN A 46 -7.29 -9.16 -1.73
N GLU A 47 -7.74 -9.15 -2.99
CA GLU A 47 -8.59 -8.08 -3.56
C GLU A 47 -10.01 -8.05 -2.97
N ASP A 48 -10.54 -9.17 -2.46
CA ASP A 48 -11.76 -9.17 -1.63
C ASP A 48 -11.56 -8.40 -0.30
N LEU A 49 -10.30 -8.11 0.10
CA LEU A 49 -9.93 -7.19 1.19
C LEU A 49 -9.56 -5.79 0.67
N VAL A 50 -9.47 -5.58 -0.65
CA VAL A 50 -9.28 -4.26 -1.28
C VAL A 50 -10.65 -3.61 -1.46
N GLY A 51 -11.34 -3.40 -0.33
CA GLY A 51 -12.43 -2.44 -0.22
C GLY A 51 -11.89 -1.04 0.04
N PHE A 52 -12.79 -0.08 0.26
CA PHE A 52 -12.40 1.22 0.80
C PHE A 52 -11.69 1.01 2.14
N VAL A 53 -10.41 1.38 2.20
CA VAL A 53 -9.66 1.42 3.46
C VAL A 53 -10.04 2.72 4.16
N GLU A 54 -10.69 2.60 5.33
CA GLU A 54 -10.96 3.74 6.18
C GLU A 54 -9.63 4.32 6.65
N ILE A 55 -9.32 5.54 6.20
CA ILE A 55 -8.20 6.29 6.74
C ILE A 55 -8.68 6.85 8.06
N GLU A 56 -8.27 6.22 9.17
CA GLU A 56 -8.47 6.79 10.50
C GLU A 56 -7.84 8.18 10.52
N ARG A 57 -8.68 9.21 10.51
CA ARG A 57 -8.24 10.59 10.71
C ARG A 57 -7.79 10.68 12.15
N SER A 58 -6.52 10.39 12.41
CA SER A 58 -5.92 10.59 13.72
C SER A 58 -6.15 12.06 14.10
N MET A 59 -7.00 12.29 15.09
CA MET A 59 -7.14 13.58 15.75
C MET A 59 -5.89 13.90 16.59
N ALA A 60 -4.71 13.44 16.16
CA ALA A 60 -3.42 13.76 16.75
C ALA A 60 -3.09 15.20 16.36
N SER A 61 -3.84 16.12 16.97
CA SER A 61 -3.83 17.58 16.75
C SER A 61 -4.01 17.97 15.29
N LEU A 62 -4.96 18.86 15.02
CA LEU A 62 -4.78 19.80 13.92
C LEU A 62 -3.54 20.64 14.25
N GLU A 63 -2.34 20.07 14.11
CA GLU A 63 -1.13 20.85 13.98
C GLU A 63 -1.36 21.62 12.69
N ASN A 64 -1.77 22.87 12.85
CA ASN A 64 -2.10 23.79 11.78
C ASN A 64 -0.80 24.15 11.06
N ASN A 65 -0.32 23.17 10.30
CA ASN A 65 0.84 23.24 9.46
C ASN A 65 0.39 23.85 8.13
N TYR A 66 0.88 25.05 7.86
CA TYR A 66 0.61 25.79 6.64
C TYR A 66 1.84 25.80 5.75
N GLU A 67 1.59 25.75 4.45
CA GLU A 67 2.59 25.99 3.40
C GLU A 67 2.19 27.25 2.63
N ILE A 68 3.09 28.23 2.58
CA ILE A 68 2.93 29.48 1.82
C ILE A 68 3.97 29.49 0.70
N THR A 69 3.50 29.61 -0.54
CA THR A 69 4.36 29.66 -1.74
C THR A 69 4.29 31.05 -2.35
N TYR A 70 5.42 31.75 -2.41
CA TYR A 70 5.53 33.10 -2.97
C TYR A 70 5.83 33.08 -4.48
N PRO A 71 5.52 34.17 -5.21
CA PRO A 71 5.78 34.27 -6.66
C PRO A 71 7.26 34.13 -7.05
N ASN A 72 8.19 34.44 -6.13
CA ASN A 72 9.63 34.28 -6.33
C ASN A 72 10.13 32.84 -6.08
N GLY A 73 9.22 31.90 -5.80
CA GLY A 73 9.54 30.49 -5.56
C GLY A 73 9.95 30.16 -4.12
N VAL A 74 9.91 31.12 -3.20
CA VAL A 74 10.14 30.85 -1.77
C VAL A 74 8.95 30.09 -1.20
N VAL A 75 9.23 29.04 -0.43
CA VAL A 75 8.21 28.21 0.24
C VAL A 75 8.45 28.27 1.75
N VAL A 76 7.45 28.71 2.50
CA VAL A 76 7.48 28.77 3.96
C VAL A 76 6.55 27.69 4.50
N ARG A 77 7.09 26.84 5.37
CA ARG A 77 6.34 25.80 6.09
C ARG A 77 6.36 26.13 7.57
N MET A 78 5.19 26.21 8.19
CA MET A 78 5.10 26.55 9.60
C MET A 78 3.89 25.91 10.27
N GLY A 79 4.05 25.48 11.52
CA GLY A 79 2.95 25.16 12.41
C GLY A 79 2.59 26.40 13.23
N THR A 80 1.40 26.98 13.06
CA THR A 80 0.94 28.08 13.90
C THR A 80 -0.56 28.01 14.14
N ASN A 81 -1.00 28.41 15.34
CA ASN A 81 -2.44 28.61 15.62
C ASN A 81 -2.82 30.10 15.54
N SER A 82 -1.87 30.98 15.19
CA SER A 82 -2.06 32.44 15.18
C SER A 82 -2.31 32.95 13.77
N LEU A 83 -3.57 33.34 13.49
CA LEU A 83 -3.95 33.94 12.20
C LEU A 83 -3.19 35.25 11.90
N LYS A 84 -2.71 35.97 12.93
CA LYS A 84 -1.95 37.21 12.75
C LYS A 84 -0.59 36.94 12.10
N GLU A 85 0.09 35.87 12.49
CA GLU A 85 1.39 35.48 11.91
C GLU A 85 1.23 35.09 10.44
N LEU A 86 0.21 34.29 10.12
CA LEU A 86 -0.12 33.96 8.73
C LEU A 86 -0.44 35.20 7.90
N SER A 87 -1.23 36.14 8.44
CA SER A 87 -1.56 37.38 7.73
C SER A 87 -0.33 38.25 7.48
N ALA A 88 0.63 38.27 8.42
CA ALA A 88 1.86 39.02 8.26
C ALA A 88 2.74 38.43 7.15
N LEU A 89 2.80 37.10 7.05
CA LEU A 89 3.57 36.40 6.03
C LEU A 89 2.95 36.53 4.64
N ILE A 90 1.62 36.50 4.54
CA ILE A 90 0.93 36.72 3.26
C ILE A 90 1.20 38.15 2.74
N ASN A 91 1.28 39.15 3.61
CA ASN A 91 1.52 40.54 3.25
C ASN A 91 3.02 40.92 3.19
N LEU A 92 3.94 39.96 3.34
CA LEU A 92 5.38 40.20 3.28
C LEU A 92 5.85 40.50 1.84
N TYR A 93 5.01 40.24 0.84
CA TYR A 93 5.26 40.49 -0.57
C TYR A 93 4.08 41.16 -1.26
#